data_AF-A0A2A5M3W0-F1
#
_entry.id   AF-A0A2A5M3W0-F1
#
_cell.length_a   1.000
_cell.length_b   1.000
_cell.length_c   1.000
_cell.angle_alpha   90.00
_cell.angle_beta   90.00
_cell.angle_gamma   90.00
#
_symmetry.space_group_name_H-M   'P 1'
#
loop_
_entity.id
_entity.type
_entity.pdbx_description
1 polymer ?
#
loop_
_entity_poly.entity_id
_entity_poly.type
_entity_poly.pdbx_seq_one_letter_code
_entity_poly.pdbx_strand_id
1 'polypeptide(L)' 'VTKLKAAKFLLEHNKKMFLASGFDLSAAKTFLLEDKQIGGTLFE' A
#
# COMPACT_ATOMS: atom_id res chain seq x y z
N VAL A 1 15.00 0.27 0.32
CA VAL A 1 15.19 0.23 -1.14
C VAL A 1 14.30 -0.79 -1.87
N THR A 2 14.16 -2.03 -1.40
CA THR A 2 13.37 -3.08 -2.10
C THR A 2 11.89 -2.74 -2.24
N LYS A 3 11.26 -2.16 -1.20
CA LYS A 3 9.85 -1.73 -1.23
C LYS A 3 9.55 -0.76 -2.38
N LEU A 4 10.44 0.22 -2.62
CA LEU A 4 10.29 1.19 -3.70
C LEU A 4 10.55 0.57 -5.08
N LYS A 5 11.46 -0.41 -5.18
CA LYS A 5 11.66 -1.17 -6.42
C LYS A 5 10.41 -1.99 -6.78
N ALA A 6 9.77 -2.61 -5.80
CA ALA A 6 8.51 -3.33 -5.99
C ALA A 6 7.38 -2.38 -6.40
N ALA A 7 7.25 -1.23 -5.73
CA ALA A 7 6.28 -0.20 -6.10
C ALA A 7 6.49 0.26 -7.56
N LYS A 8 7.74 0.58 -7.94
CA LYS A 8 8.10 0.96 -9.30
C LYS A 8 7.69 -0.11 -10.33
N PHE A 9 8.01 -1.37 -10.08
CA PHE A 9 7.65 -2.48 -10.97
C PHE A 9 6.12 -2.59 -11.15
N LEU A 10 5.33 -2.43 -10.08
CA LEU A 10 3.88 -2.48 -10.16
C LEU A 10 3.31 -1.30 -10.96
N LEU A 11 3.81 -0.09 -10.73
CA LEU A 11 3.39 1.12 -11.44
C LEU A 11 3.70 1.04 -12.95
N GLU A 12 4.87 0.51 -13.33
CA GLU A 12 5.23 0.27 -14.74
C GLU A 12 4.26 -0.69 -15.46
N HIS A 13 3.48 -1.48 -14.70
CA HIS A 13 2.46 -2.40 -15.21
C HIS A 13 1.03 -1.95 -14.88
N ASN A 14 0.81 -0.66 -14.59
CA ASN A 14 -0.50 -0.08 -14.23
C ASN A 14 -1.18 -0.80 -13.04
N LYS A 15 -0.39 -1.27 -12.07
CA LYS A 15 -0.87 -1.90 -10.84
C LYS A 15 -0.56 -1.02 -9.64
N LYS A 16 -1.49 -1.01 -8.68
CA LYS A 16 -1.36 -0.27 -7.42
C LYS A 16 -0.62 -1.08 -6.35
N MET A 17 0.03 -0.39 -5.43
CA MET A 17 0.64 -0.98 -4.24
C MET A 17 0.25 -0.17 -3.00
N PHE A 18 -0.19 -0.84 -1.94
CA PHE A 18 -0.40 -0.21 -0.64
C PHE A 18 0.65 -0.69 0.36
N LEU A 19 1.39 0.24 0.96
CA LEU A 19 2.38 -0.04 1.98
C LEU A 19 1.89 0.46 3.34
N ALA A 20 1.63 -0.47 4.26
CA ALA A 20 1.17 -0.19 5.62
C ALA A 20 2.02 -0.93 6.67
N SER A 21 1.77 -0.63 7.95
CA SER A 21 2.41 -1.32 9.08
C SER A 21 1.96 -2.77 9.15
N GLY A 22 2.91 -3.68 9.42
CA GLY A 22 2.63 -5.09 9.69
C GLY A 22 2.51 -5.44 11.18
N PHE A 23 2.83 -4.49 12.07
CA PHE A 23 2.68 -4.66 13.52
C PHE A 23 1.31 -4.17 14.00
N ASP A 24 0.90 -2.98 13.51
CA ASP A 24 -0.44 -2.45 13.70
C ASP A 24 -1.18 -2.52 12.37
N LEU A 25 -2.18 -3.39 12.31
CA LEU A 25 -2.93 -3.68 11.09
C LEU A 25 -4.10 -2.71 10.86
N SER A 26 -4.30 -1.71 11.73
CA SER A 26 -5.45 -0.79 11.65
C SER A 26 -5.51 -0.11 10.28
N ALA A 27 -4.40 0.45 9.80
CA ALA A 27 -4.35 1.09 8.48
C ALA A 27 -4.59 0.11 7.32
N ALA A 28 -4.10 -1.13 7.41
CA ALA A 28 -4.30 -2.14 6.37
C ALA A 28 -5.76 -2.63 6.32
N LYS A 29 -6.38 -2.85 7.48
CA LYS A 29 -7.79 -3.28 7.59
C LYS A 29 -8.73 -2.21 7.07
N THR A 30 -8.60 -0.98 7.53
CA THR A 30 -9.48 0.12 7.11
C THR A 30 -9.31 0.43 5.62
N PHE A 31 -8.10 0.32 5.07
CA PHE A 31 -7.89 0.50 3.63
C PHE A 31 -8.56 -0.59 2.79
N LEU A 32 -8.43 -1.87 3.18
CA LEU A 32 -8.90 -3.00 2.36
C LEU A 32 -10.36 -3.39 2.61
N LEU A 33 -10.92 -3.09 3.78
CA LEU A 33 -12.26 -3.54 4.19
C LEU A 33 -13.28 -2.40 4.27
N GLU A 34 -12.82 -1.16 4.44
CA GLU A 34 -13.68 0.03 4.57
C GLU A 34 -13.44 1.04 3.44
N ASP A 35 -12.59 0.71 2.46
CA ASP A 35 -12.18 1.58 1.34
C ASP A 35 -11.72 2.98 1.78
N LYS A 36 -11.08 3.07 2.96
CA LYS A 36 -10.67 4.33 3.57
C LYS A 36 -9.19 4.30 3.95
N GLN A 37 -8.42 5.27 3.48
CA GLN A 37 -7.02 5.42 3.86
C GLN A 37 -6.88 6.27 5.12
N ILE A 38 -6.47 5.65 6.22
CA ILE A 38 -6.18 6.33 7.50
C ILE A 38 -4.68 6.36 7.85
N GLY A 39 -3.83 5.80 6.98
CA GLY A 39 -2.39 5.72 7.17
C GLY A 39 -1.72 4.98 6.02
N GLY A 40 -0.41 4.73 6.13
CA GLY A 40 0.36 4.08 5.07
C GLY A 40 0.53 4.94 3.81
N THR A 41 1.04 4.33 2.74
CA THR A 41 1.28 5.00 1.45
C THR A 41 0.71 4.15 0.33
N LEU A 42 -0.17 4.77 -0.47
CA LEU A 42 -0.68 4.21 -1.72
C LEU A 42 0.20 4.69 -2.87
N PHE A 43 0.65 3.75 -3.69
CA PHE A 43 1.29 3.99 -4.98
C PHE A 43 0.30 3.59 -6.06
N GLU A 44 -0.07 4.53 -6.93
CA GLU A 44 -1.00 4.34 -8.04
C GLU A 44 -0.60 5.13 -9.28
#